data_AF-A0A2D6EYB6-F1
#
_entry.id   AF-A0A2D6EYB6-F1
#
_cell.length_a   1.000
_cell.length_b   1.000
_cell.length_c   1.000
_cell.angle_alpha   90.00
_cell.angle_beta   90.00
_cell.angle_gamma   90.00
#
_symmetry.space_group_name_H-M   'P 1'
#
loop_
_entity.id
_entity.type
_entity.pdbx_description
1 polymer ?
#
loop_
_entity_poly.entity_id
_entity_poly.type
_entity_poly.pdbx_seq_one_letter_code
_entity_poly.pdbx_strand_id
1 'polypeptide(L)' 'MFDDIYVCEHIHKTCTCRKPWPGMLKQAIKDHNIDIAKCVFIGDTEYDEAAALAVGVRFIKVDEKYTFADAVNTITQQAG' A
#
# COMPACT_ATOMS: atom_id res chain seq x y z
N MET A 1 -1.47 10.75 13.07
CA MET A 1 -0.80 9.69 13.86
C MET A 1 -0.82 8.43 13.01
N PHE A 2 0.25 7.64 13.03
CA PHE A 2 0.31 6.34 12.35
C PHE A 2 0.26 5.25 13.42
N ASP A 3 -0.44 4.15 13.14
CA ASP A 3 -0.50 3.00 14.05
C ASP A 3 0.83 2.22 14.03
N ASP A 4 1.42 2.02 12.84
CA ASP A 4 2.71 1.33 12.67
C ASP A 4 3.47 1.81 11.42
N ILE A 5 4.78 1.53 11.37
CA ILE A 5 5.67 1.82 10.24
C ILE A 5 6.50 0.58 9.90
N TYR A 6 6.33 0.07 8.68
CA TYR A 6 7.07 -1.09 8.18
C TYR A 6 8.20 -0.66 7.23
N VAL A 7 9.43 -1.07 7.52
CA VAL A 7 10.63 -0.69 6.76
C VAL A 7 11.42 -1.92 6.32
N CYS A 8 11.89 -1.91 5.08
CA CYS A 8 12.86 -2.86 4.58
C CYS A 8 14.24 -2.22 4.48
N GLU A 9 15.18 -2.69 5.29
CA GLU A 9 16.60 -2.28 5.27
C GLU A 9 17.50 -3.17 4.41
N HIS A 10 16.93 -4.21 3.80
CA HIS A 10 17.68 -5.19 3.01
C HIS A 10 18.03 -4.68 1.60
N ILE A 11 19.13 -5.23 1.07
CA ILE A 11 19.56 -5.09 -0.31
C ILE A 11 18.46 -5.63 -1.26
N HIS A 12 18.34 -5.01 -2.43
CA HIS A 12 17.36 -5.45 -3.41
C HIS A 12 17.56 -6.92 -3.80
N LYS A 13 16.46 -7.68 -3.87
CA LYS A 13 16.41 -9.14 -4.15
C LYS A 13 17.00 -10.08 -3.09
N THR A 14 17.35 -9.61 -1.90
CA THR A 14 17.81 -10.50 -0.80
C THR A 14 16.74 -10.81 0.25
N CYS A 15 15.56 -10.18 0.16
CA CYS A 15 14.41 -10.48 1.00
C CYS A 15 13.10 -10.50 0.20
N THR A 16 12.03 -10.99 0.82
CA THR A 16 10.64 -10.92 0.32
C THR A 16 9.89 -9.71 0.88
N CYS A 17 10.57 -8.85 1.64
CA CYS A 17 10.03 -7.70 2.34
C CYS A 17 10.00 -6.43 1.48
N ARG A 18 11.07 -6.18 0.72
CA ARG A 18 11.21 -5.00 -0.16
C ARG A 18 10.22 -5.09 -1.31
N LYS A 19 9.47 -4.02 -1.55
CA LYS A 19 8.67 -3.85 -2.78
C LYS A 19 9.56 -4.11 -4.02
N PRO A 20 9.08 -4.85 -5.04
CA PRO A 20 7.69 -5.20 -5.31
C PRO A 20 7.17 -6.42 -4.55
N TRP A 21 7.98 -7.05 -3.70
CA TRP A 21 7.52 -8.17 -2.89
C TRP A 21 6.53 -7.71 -1.81
N PRO A 22 5.49 -8.50 -1.52
CA PRO A 22 4.40 -8.10 -0.64
C PRO A 22 4.72 -8.27 0.86
N GLY A 23 5.96 -8.60 1.25
CA GLY A 23 6.25 -9.03 2.62
C GLY A 23 5.85 -8.01 3.70
N MET A 24 6.14 -6.71 3.49
CA MET A 24 5.69 -5.67 4.43
C MET A 24 4.16 -5.54 4.49
N LEU A 25 3.46 -5.67 3.36
CA LEU A 25 2.00 -5.61 3.34
C LEU A 25 1.36 -6.83 4.02
N LYS A 26 1.91 -8.02 3.77
CA LYS A 26 1.46 -9.25 4.46
C LYS A 26 1.64 -9.15 5.97
N GLN A 27 2.75 -8.54 6.41
CA GLN A 27 2.99 -8.29 7.83
C GLN A 27 1.94 -7.33 8.40
N ALA A 28 1.71 -6.18 7.77
CA ALA A 28 0.69 -5.21 8.19
C ALA A 28 -0.73 -5.81 8.24
N ILE A 29 -1.10 -6.60 7.22
CA ILE A 29 -2.40 -7.28 7.17
C ILE A 29 -2.57 -8.23 8.36
N LYS A 30 -1.52 -8.97 8.70
CA LYS A 30 -1.52 -9.91 9.82
C LYS A 30 -1.59 -9.18 11.17
N ASP A 31 -0.76 -8.16 11.37
CA ASP A 31 -0.63 -7.48 12.66
C ASP A 31 -1.90 -6.71 13.05
N HIS A 32 -2.60 -6.12 12.06
CA HIS A 32 -3.82 -5.36 12.29
C HIS A 32 -5.12 -6.08 11.88
N ASN A 33 -5.03 -7.35 11.48
CA ASN A 33 -6.17 -8.16 11.02
C ASN A 33 -7.01 -7.44 9.94
N ILE A 34 -6.33 -6.91 8.93
CA ILE A 34 -6.91 -6.03 7.89
C ILE A 34 -7.83 -6.81 6.95
N ASP A 35 -9.05 -6.31 6.77
CA ASP A 35 -9.94 -6.72 5.68
C ASP A 35 -9.55 -6.00 4.39
N ILE A 36 -8.76 -6.68 3.55
CA ILE A 36 -8.23 -6.13 2.28
C ILE A 36 -9.33 -5.60 1.34
N ALA A 37 -10.56 -6.13 1.42
CA ALA A 37 -11.66 -5.70 0.58
C ALA A 37 -12.16 -4.29 0.93
N LYS A 38 -11.84 -3.81 2.14
CA LYS A 38 -12.20 -2.48 2.65
C LYS A 38 -11.01 -1.52 2.71
N CYS A 39 -9.87 -1.91 2.15
CA CYS A 39 -8.65 -1.14 2.21
C CYS A 39 -8.17 -0.70 0.83
N VAL A 40 -7.38 0.38 0.85
CA VAL A 40 -6.66 0.89 -0.31
C VAL A 40 -5.18 1.01 0.03
N PHE A 41 -4.33 0.74 -0.95
CA PHE A 41 -2.90 1.03 -0.87
C PHE A 41 -2.57 2.20 -1.79
N ILE A 42 -1.98 3.25 -1.25
CA ILE A 42 -1.61 4.45 -1.99
C ILE A 42 -0.09 4.47 -2.15
N GLY A 43 0.39 4.67 -3.38
CA GLY A 43 1.82 4.77 -3.69
C GLY A 43 2.05 5.43 -5.04
N ASP A 44 3.31 5.76 -5.33
CA ASP A 44 3.71 6.55 -6.50
C ASP A 44 4.47 5.71 -7.54
N THR A 45 5.00 4.56 -7.15
CA THR A 45 5.84 3.73 -8.01
C THR A 45 5.14 2.46 -8.49
N GLU A 46 5.64 1.90 -9.60
CA GLU A 46 5.26 0.58 -10.08
C GLU A 46 5.57 -0.56 -9.09
N TYR A 47 6.55 -0.37 -8.20
CA TYR A 47 6.86 -1.32 -7.14
C TYR A 47 5.77 -1.34 -6.06
N ASP A 48 5.14 -0.20 -5.78
CA ASP A 48 3.99 -0.10 -4.87
C ASP A 48 2.78 -0.84 -5.45
N GLU A 49 2.50 -0.60 -6.72
CA GLU A 49 1.41 -1.27 -7.45
C GLU A 49 1.59 -2.78 -7.44
N ALA A 50 2.78 -3.26 -7.81
CA ALA A 50 3.07 -4.70 -7.84
C ALA A 50 2.92 -5.35 -6.46
N ALA A 51 3.36 -4.69 -5.39
CA ALA A 51 3.20 -5.18 -4.03
C ALA A 51 1.72 -5.25 -3.61
N ALA A 52 0.93 -4.24 -3.95
CA ALA A 52 -0.51 -4.20 -3.67
C ALA A 52 -1.28 -5.31 -4.42
N LEU A 53 -1.03 -5.45 -5.73
CA LEU A 53 -1.65 -6.49 -6.54
C LEU A 53 -1.32 -7.89 -6.00
N ALA A 54 -0.10 -8.11 -5.51
CA ALA A 54 0.32 -9.38 -4.93
C ALA A 54 -0.40 -9.75 -3.61
N VAL A 55 -1.07 -8.81 -2.94
CA VAL A 55 -1.95 -9.07 -1.78
C VAL A 55 -3.44 -8.86 -2.09
N GLY A 56 -3.78 -8.47 -3.31
CA GLY A 56 -5.17 -8.25 -3.75
C GLY A 56 -5.83 -7.00 -3.16
N VAL A 57 -5.05 -6.01 -2.70
CA VAL A 57 -5.60 -4.73 -2.22
C VAL A 57 -5.77 -3.75 -3.38
N ARG A 58 -6.83 -2.94 -3.35
CA ARG A 58 -7.04 -1.87 -4.34
C ARG A 58 -5.87 -0.89 -4.28
N PHE A 59 -5.20 -0.67 -5.42
CA PHE A 59 -4.11 0.30 -5.54
C PHE A 59 -4.63 1.64 -6.07
N ILE A 60 -4.13 2.74 -5.51
CA ILE A 60 -4.35 4.09 -6.02
C ILE A 60 -2.99 4.73 -6.25
N LYS A 61 -2.67 4.97 -7.51
CA LYS A 61 -1.45 5.68 -7.90
C LYS A 61 -1.60 7.17 -7.63
N VAL A 62 -0.58 7.77 -7.03
CA VAL A 62 -0.47 9.23 -6.87
C VAL A 62 0.80 9.75 -7.54
N ASP A 63 0.73 10.98 -8.03
CA ASP A 63 1.84 11.70 -8.64
C ASP A 63 1.64 13.22 -8.49
N GLU A 64 2.39 14.02 -9.25
CA GLU A 64 2.28 15.49 -9.22
C GLU A 64 0.92 16.03 -9.73
N LYS A 65 0.22 15.27 -10.58
CA LYS A 65 -1.07 15.67 -11.17
C LYS A 65 -2.25 15.12 -10.38
N TYR A 66 -2.12 13.91 -9.85
CA TYR A 66 -3.12 13.27 -9.00
C TYR A 66 -2.53 13.06 -7.61
N THR A 67 -2.81 14.00 -6.72
CA THR A 67 -2.13 14.11 -5.43
C THR A 67 -2.70 13.13 -4.40
N PHE A 68 -2.01 13.03 -3.25
CA PHE A 68 -2.55 12.34 -2.09
C PHE A 68 -3.91 12.92 -1.64
N ALA A 69 -4.10 14.24 -1.74
CA ALA A 69 -5.37 14.87 -1.39
C ALA A 69 -6.50 14.42 -2.34
N ASP A 70 -6.22 14.29 -3.64
CA ASP A 70 -7.19 13.79 -4.63
C ASP A 70 -7.57 12.33 -4.35
N ALA A 71 -6.58 11.50 -3.99
CA ALA A 71 -6.82 10.13 -3.55
C ALA A 71 -7.75 10.07 -2.33
N VAL A 72 -7.46 10.85 -1.28
CA VAL A 72 -8.28 10.91 -0.06
C VAL A 72 -9.71 11.38 -0.36
N ASN A 73 -9.87 12.43 -1.17
CA ASN A 73 -11.18 12.92 -1.60
C ASN A 73 -11.98 11.82 -2.33
N THR A 74 -11.33 11.09 -3.24
CA THR A 74 -11.96 9.99 -3.98
C THR A 74 -12.41 8.85 -3.06
N ILE A 75 -11.59 8.48 -2.08
CA ILE A 75 -11.92 7.42 -1.12
C ILE A 75 -13.10 7.80 -0.23
N THR A 76 -13.12 9.05 0.25
CA THR A 76 -14.08 9.51 1.27
C THR A 76 -15.41 9.98 0.68
N GLN A 77 -15.44 10.48 -0.55
CA GLN A 77 -16.67 10.92 -1.22
C GLN A 77 -17.46 9.77 -1.88
N GLN A 78 -16.87 8.58 -2.01
CA GLN A 78 -17.53 7.37 -2.52
C GLN A 78 -18.25 6.55 -1.44
N ALA A 79 -18.17 6.97 -0.16
CA ALA A 79 -18.77 6.27 0.98
C ALA A 79 -20.20 6.75 1.34
N GLY A 80 -20.96 7.17 0.32
CA GLY A 80 -22.37 7.57 0.44
C GLY A 80 -23.33 6.43 0.19
#